data_AF-A0AAD4XPS2-F1
#
_entry.id   AF-A0AAD4XPS2-F1
#
_cell.length_a   1.000
_cell.length_b   1.000
_cell.length_c   1.000
_cell.angle_alpha   90.00
_cell.angle_beta   90.00
_cell.angle_gamma   90.00
#
_symmetry.space_group_name_H-M   'P 1'
#
loop_
_entity.id
_entity.type
_entity.pdbx_description
1 polymer ?
#
loop_
_entity_poly.entity_id
_entity_poly.type
_entity_poly.pdbx_seq_one_letter_code
_entity_poly.pdbx_strand_id
1 'polypeptide(L)'
;MASFSSSSVCIFVFLLLSIFLVSASTDDENIEVIYVSPSIEVGSLTESNICDPEDVSRDEVWGPTQDCNICTFYCTGVCAGMGSQTVKKACTPRKRASQIVCQCCCTKPPSPPLPPPSPPSPPPPTPSFDEKCVKQGDKPYNTTRPTRDCAECTDWCKEQCSKKGGYMVDETCAKPGESDWLRRCDCCCSDNSKPPPSPGCPTLGCPSEAIWTIPGVKPCSYRLVSSSSSSSISM
;
A
#
# COMPACT_ATOMS: atom_id res chain seq x y z
N MET A 1 47.18 -25.35 35.86
CA MET A 1 46.52 -25.95 34.68
C MET A 1 45.74 -27.17 35.15
N ALA A 2 44.59 -27.45 34.50
CA ALA A 2 43.62 -28.52 34.77
C ALA A 2 42.55 -28.27 35.86
N SER A 3 41.48 -27.56 35.49
CA SER A 3 40.15 -27.72 36.11
C SER A 3 39.04 -27.37 35.10
N PHE A 4 38.99 -28.10 33.99
CA PHE A 4 37.92 -27.99 32.98
C PHE A 4 37.29 -29.34 32.61
N SER A 5 37.67 -30.43 33.29
CA SER A 5 37.20 -31.77 32.92
C SER A 5 35.80 -32.10 33.45
N SER A 6 35.38 -31.54 34.58
CA SER A 6 34.14 -31.95 35.26
C SER A 6 32.86 -31.39 34.61
N SER A 7 32.87 -30.12 34.17
CA SER A 7 31.67 -29.47 33.64
C SER A 7 31.23 -30.01 32.28
N SER A 8 32.18 -30.48 31.45
CA SER A 8 31.88 -31.06 30.14
C SER A 8 31.15 -32.39 30.28
N VAL A 9 31.56 -33.23 31.23
CA VAL A 9 30.94 -34.56 31.45
C VAL A 9 29.48 -34.42 31.88
N CYS A 10 29.15 -33.44 32.73
CA CYS A 10 27.75 -33.21 33.12
C CYS A 10 26.86 -32.83 31.93
N ILE A 11 27.33 -31.96 31.03
CA ILE A 11 26.53 -31.50 29.88
C ILE A 11 26.22 -32.65 28.92
N PHE A 12 27.20 -33.52 28.65
CA PHE A 12 26.99 -34.69 27.81
C PHE A 12 25.99 -35.69 28.42
N VAL A 13 26.03 -35.89 29.75
CA VAL A 13 25.07 -36.77 30.44
C VAL A 13 23.64 -36.20 30.37
N PHE A 14 23.46 -34.89 30.57
CA PHE A 14 22.15 -34.25 30.45
C PHE A 14 21.59 -34.28 29.02
N LEU A 15 22.44 -34.09 28.00
CA LEU A 15 22.03 -34.20 26.60
C LEU A 15 21.60 -35.63 26.24
N LEU A 16 22.35 -36.65 26.68
CA LEU A 16 21.98 -38.04 26.44
C LEU A 16 20.69 -38.43 27.16
N LEU A 17 20.47 -37.98 28.40
CA LEU A 17 19.21 -38.18 29.13
C LEU A 17 18.01 -37.54 28.43
N SER A 18 18.20 -36.37 27.84
CA SER A 18 17.14 -35.67 27.09
C SER A 18 16.75 -36.40 25.81
N ILE A 19 17.74 -36.97 25.10
CA ILE A 19 17.49 -37.77 23.88
C ILE A 19 16.80 -39.09 24.22
N PHE A 20 17.19 -39.75 25.32
CA PHE A 20 16.53 -40.96 25.80
C PHE A 20 15.07 -40.72 26.23
N LEU A 21 14.79 -39.60 26.91
CA LEU A 21 13.42 -39.24 27.32
C LEU A 21 12.51 -38.96 26.11
N VAL A 22 13.03 -38.37 25.04
CA VAL A 22 12.26 -38.13 23.80
C VAL A 22 12.03 -39.42 23.00
N SER A 23 12.98 -40.36 23.03
CA SER A 23 12.90 -41.61 22.25
C SER A 23 11.99 -42.68 22.88
N ALA A 24 11.71 -42.60 24.19
CA ALA A 24 10.82 -43.53 24.89
C ALA A 24 9.32 -43.18 24.75
N SER A 25 8.98 -42.13 23.99
CA SER A 25 7.58 -41.68 23.78
C SER A 25 7.03 -42.04 22.40
N THR A 26 7.77 -42.82 21.61
CA THR A 26 7.37 -43.20 20.25
C THR A 26 7.51 -44.70 20.06
N ASP A 27 6.64 -45.46 20.72
CA ASP A 27 6.31 -46.82 20.31
C ASP A 27 4.78 -46.99 20.38
N ASP A 28 4.23 -47.20 19.18
CA ASP A 28 2.95 -47.82 18.83
C ASP A 28 1.64 -47.31 19.46
N GLU A 29 0.87 -46.57 18.64
CA GLU A 29 -0.43 -47.11 18.24
C GLU A 29 -0.69 -46.82 16.75
N ASN A 30 -0.67 -47.90 15.98
CA ASN A 30 -1.07 -48.01 14.59
C ASN A 30 -2.58 -47.71 14.47
N ILE A 31 -2.95 -46.44 14.32
CA ILE A 31 -4.33 -46.05 14.03
C ILE A 31 -4.54 -46.20 12.52
N GLU A 32 -5.21 -47.28 12.13
CA GLU A 32 -5.93 -47.35 10.87
C GLU A 32 -6.73 -46.07 10.71
N VAL A 33 -6.42 -45.30 9.66
CA VAL A 33 -7.30 -44.24 9.17
C VAL A 33 -8.49 -44.93 8.52
N ILE A 34 -9.37 -45.50 9.34
CA ILE A 34 -10.74 -45.78 8.93
C ILE A 34 -11.37 -44.40 8.82
N TYR A 35 -11.60 -43.97 7.59
CA TYR A 35 -12.46 -42.84 7.26
C TYR A 35 -13.91 -43.24 7.59
N VAL A 36 -14.21 -43.48 8.87
CA VAL A 36 -15.58 -43.51 9.36
C VAL A 36 -16.01 -42.05 9.39
N SER A 37 -16.69 -41.64 8.32
CA SER A 37 -17.56 -40.48 8.42
C SER A 37 -18.40 -40.64 9.68
N PRO A 38 -18.39 -39.71 10.64
CA PRO A 38 -19.43 -39.68 11.63
C PRO A 38 -20.69 -39.29 10.86
N SER A 39 -21.41 -40.30 10.35
CA SER A 39 -22.84 -40.16 10.17
C SER A 39 -23.37 -40.06 11.58
N ILE A 40 -23.44 -38.82 12.06
CA ILE A 40 -24.16 -38.47 13.27
C ILE A 40 -25.60 -38.82 12.93
N GLU A 41 -26.03 -40.03 13.25
CA GLU A 41 -27.42 -40.29 13.55
C GLU A 41 -27.73 -39.39 14.76
N VAL A 42 -28.24 -38.20 14.44
CA VAL A 42 -28.84 -37.27 15.38
C VAL A 42 -30.04 -38.00 15.95
N GLY A 43 -29.78 -38.79 17.00
CA GLY A 43 -30.77 -39.25 17.93
C GLY A 43 -31.41 -38.01 18.52
N SER A 44 -32.57 -37.67 17.97
CA SER A 44 -33.52 -36.64 18.37
C SER A 44 -33.83 -36.73 19.87
N LEU A 45 -32.93 -36.22 20.70
CA LEU A 45 -33.33 -35.51 21.90
C LEU A 45 -33.76 -34.14 21.42
N THR A 46 -35.00 -33.78 21.72
CA THR A 46 -35.55 -32.42 21.57
C THR A 46 -34.62 -31.43 22.25
N GLU A 47 -33.61 -30.98 21.52
CA GLU A 47 -32.60 -30.06 21.98
C GLU A 47 -33.22 -28.68 21.84
N SER A 48 -33.63 -28.14 22.98
CA SER A 48 -33.96 -26.72 23.10
C SER A 48 -32.68 -25.95 22.76
N ASN A 49 -32.43 -25.73 21.46
CA ASN A 49 -31.33 -24.94 20.97
C ASN A 49 -31.41 -23.61 21.69
N ILE A 50 -30.43 -23.36 22.54
CA ILE A 50 -30.45 -22.18 23.39
C ILE A 50 -30.18 -20.91 22.55
N CYS A 51 -29.64 -21.10 21.35
CA CYS A 51 -29.29 -20.08 20.37
C CYS A 51 -30.51 -19.63 19.56
N ASP A 52 -30.51 -18.36 19.17
CA ASP A 52 -31.49 -17.84 18.23
C ASP A 52 -31.20 -18.40 16.81
N PRO A 53 -32.19 -18.42 15.89
CA PRO A 53 -32.04 -19.03 14.56
C PRO A 53 -30.94 -18.39 13.69
N GLU A 54 -30.56 -17.15 14.01
CA GLU A 54 -29.55 -16.36 13.29
C GLU A 54 -28.14 -16.56 13.86
N ASP A 55 -28.02 -17.21 15.03
CA ASP A 55 -26.75 -17.48 15.69
C ASP A 55 -26.17 -18.82 15.26
N VAL A 56 -24.83 -18.90 15.24
CA VAL A 56 -24.13 -20.16 15.00
C VAL A 56 -23.96 -20.90 16.33
N SER A 57 -24.53 -22.10 16.44
CA SER A 57 -24.38 -22.98 17.59
C SER A 57 -23.11 -23.84 17.49
N ARG A 58 -22.45 -24.03 18.63
CA ARG A 58 -21.31 -24.95 18.81
C ARG A 58 -21.42 -25.66 20.14
N ASP A 59 -21.22 -26.97 20.16
CA ASP A 59 -21.24 -27.78 21.36
C ASP A 59 -19.98 -28.64 21.50
N GLU A 60 -19.52 -28.82 22.73
CA GLU A 60 -18.33 -29.62 23.04
C GLU A 60 -18.45 -30.28 24.42
N VAL A 61 -17.96 -31.52 24.52
CA VAL A 61 -17.99 -32.29 25.76
C VAL A 61 -16.60 -32.25 26.42
N TRP A 62 -16.54 -31.76 27.66
CA TRP A 62 -15.29 -31.62 28.42
C TRP A 62 -15.27 -32.57 29.62
N GLY A 63 -14.14 -33.22 29.89
CA GLY A 63 -13.96 -34.10 31.05
C GLY A 63 -12.49 -34.47 31.33
N PRO A 64 -12.18 -34.98 32.54
CA PRO A 64 -13.07 -35.20 33.68
C PRO A 64 -13.23 -33.94 34.55
N THR A 65 -14.35 -33.22 34.42
CA THR A 65 -14.65 -32.00 35.16
C THR A 65 -16.16 -31.81 35.28
N GLN A 66 -16.59 -31.15 36.36
CA GLN A 66 -17.96 -30.61 36.52
C GLN A 66 -17.96 -29.07 36.57
N ASP A 67 -16.82 -28.43 36.32
CA ASP A 67 -16.66 -26.98 36.41
C ASP A 67 -17.12 -26.29 35.12
N CYS A 68 -18.31 -25.69 35.18
CA CYS A 68 -18.89 -24.92 34.08
C CYS A 68 -18.13 -23.64 33.74
N ASN A 69 -17.18 -23.18 34.56
CA ASN A 69 -16.38 -22.00 34.23
C ASN A 69 -15.55 -22.22 32.96
N ILE A 70 -15.16 -23.47 32.68
CA ILE A 70 -14.41 -23.86 31.47
C ILE A 70 -15.19 -23.49 30.19
N CYS A 71 -16.53 -23.64 30.19
CA CYS A 71 -17.37 -23.26 29.06
C CYS A 71 -17.30 -21.76 28.74
N THR A 72 -16.97 -20.91 29.72
CA THR A 72 -16.80 -19.47 29.48
C THR A 72 -15.62 -19.20 28.57
N PHE A 73 -14.46 -19.76 28.90
CA PHE A 73 -13.23 -19.55 28.14
C PHE A 73 -13.32 -20.23 26.78
N TYR A 74 -13.88 -21.44 26.73
CA TYR A 74 -14.14 -22.16 25.50
C TYR A 74 -15.04 -21.39 24.54
N CYS A 75 -16.25 -21.00 24.97
CA CYS A 75 -17.19 -20.29 24.10
C CYS A 75 -16.62 -18.94 23.62
N THR A 76 -15.92 -18.22 24.49
CA THR A 76 -15.28 -16.95 24.12
C THR A 76 -14.21 -17.17 23.06
N GLY A 77 -13.34 -18.17 23.24
CA GLY A 77 -12.27 -18.49 22.31
C GLY A 77 -12.78 -18.98 20.95
N VAL A 78 -13.76 -19.89 20.94
CA VAL A 78 -14.36 -20.42 19.70
C VAL A 78 -15.06 -19.33 18.91
N CYS A 79 -15.91 -18.52 19.55
CA CYS A 79 -16.59 -17.43 18.84
C CYS A 79 -15.57 -16.40 18.33
N ALA A 80 -14.57 -16.02 19.13
CA ALA A 80 -13.54 -15.07 18.72
C ALA A 80 -12.69 -15.60 17.54
N GLY A 81 -12.35 -16.89 17.54
CA GLY A 81 -11.65 -17.54 16.42
C GLY A 81 -12.44 -17.53 15.10
N MET A 82 -13.76 -17.40 15.19
CA MET A 82 -14.67 -17.24 14.05
C MET A 82 -14.93 -15.76 13.69
N GLY A 83 -14.24 -14.81 14.31
CA GLY A 83 -14.53 -13.38 14.16
C GLY A 83 -15.93 -13.00 14.64
N SER A 84 -16.50 -13.81 15.52
CA SER A 84 -17.84 -13.67 16.10
C SER A 84 -17.73 -13.35 17.60
N GLN A 85 -18.85 -12.96 18.22
CA GLN A 85 -18.93 -12.73 19.66
C GLN A 85 -19.87 -13.75 20.32
N THR A 86 -19.53 -14.23 21.51
CA THR A 86 -20.42 -15.10 22.27
C THR A 86 -21.60 -14.31 22.78
N VAL A 87 -22.81 -14.66 22.35
CA VAL A 87 -24.05 -14.01 22.82
C VAL A 87 -24.70 -14.80 23.93
N LYS A 88 -24.57 -16.12 23.91
CA LYS A 88 -25.17 -17.01 24.91
C LYS A 88 -24.33 -18.26 25.09
N LYS A 89 -24.38 -18.82 26.30
CA LYS A 89 -23.74 -20.09 26.63
C LYS A 89 -24.62 -20.90 27.58
N ALA A 90 -24.60 -22.22 27.43
CA ALA A 90 -25.17 -23.17 28.36
C ALA A 90 -24.10 -24.15 28.83
N CYS A 91 -24.24 -24.62 30.05
CA CYS A 91 -23.41 -25.70 30.60
C CYS A 91 -24.33 -26.77 31.19
N THR A 92 -24.17 -28.00 30.73
CA THR A 92 -24.95 -29.14 31.23
C THR A 92 -24.02 -30.22 31.82
N PRO A 93 -23.95 -30.36 33.16
CA PRO A 93 -23.16 -31.40 33.79
C PRO A 93 -23.73 -32.81 33.56
N ARG A 94 -22.88 -33.74 33.12
CA ARG A 94 -23.18 -35.18 33.00
C ARG A 94 -22.66 -35.93 34.21
N LYS A 95 -23.53 -36.09 35.23
CA LYS A 95 -23.20 -36.71 36.53
C LYS A 95 -22.58 -38.11 36.44
N ARG A 96 -22.90 -38.89 35.41
CA ARG A 96 -22.42 -40.29 35.26
C ARG A 96 -20.99 -40.40 34.74
N ALA A 97 -20.49 -39.39 34.04
CA ALA A 97 -19.20 -39.44 33.36
C ALA A 97 -18.19 -38.39 33.89
N SER A 98 -18.58 -37.60 34.90
CA SER A 98 -17.81 -36.43 35.34
C SER A 98 -17.41 -35.54 34.16
N GLN A 99 -18.36 -35.28 33.27
CA GLN A 99 -18.19 -34.45 32.09
C GLN A 99 -19.16 -33.27 32.14
N ILE A 100 -18.87 -32.23 31.39
CA ILE A 100 -19.80 -31.14 31.10
C ILE A 100 -20.00 -31.05 29.59
N VAL A 101 -21.17 -30.62 29.16
CA VAL A 101 -21.43 -30.20 27.77
C VAL A 101 -21.53 -28.69 27.76
N CYS A 102 -20.66 -28.04 26.99
CA CYS A 102 -20.70 -26.60 26.75
C CYS A 102 -21.43 -26.36 25.44
N GLN A 103 -22.46 -25.51 25.45
CA GLN A 103 -23.14 -25.05 24.24
C GLN A 103 -22.92 -23.54 24.11
N CYS A 104 -22.46 -23.09 22.96
CA CYS A 104 -22.06 -21.73 22.66
C CYS A 104 -22.89 -21.20 21.49
N CYS A 105 -23.38 -19.97 21.63
CA CYS A 105 -24.04 -19.24 20.55
C CYS A 105 -23.15 -18.07 20.15
N CYS A 106 -22.72 -18.08 18.90
CA CYS A 106 -21.86 -17.05 18.34
C CYS A 106 -22.65 -16.20 17.34
N THR A 107 -22.62 -14.89 17.51
CA THR A 107 -23.20 -13.95 16.54
C THR A 107 -22.11 -13.14 15.87
N LYS A 108 -22.32 -12.76 14.61
CA LYS A 108 -21.39 -11.89 13.92
C LYS A 108 -21.49 -10.48 14.52
N PRO A 109 -20.39 -9.84 14.93
CA PRO A 109 -20.45 -8.47 15.40
C PRO A 109 -21.03 -7.58 14.28
N PRO A 110 -21.86 -6.57 14.63
CA PRO A 110 -22.30 -5.59 13.66
C PRO A 110 -21.08 -4.97 13.00
N SER A 111 -21.14 -4.80 11.68
CA SER A 111 -20.04 -4.18 10.92
C SER A 111 -19.68 -2.84 11.58
N PRO A 112 -18.37 -2.57 11.79
CA PRO A 112 -17.97 -1.29 12.35
C PRO A 112 -18.50 -0.15 11.48
N PRO A 113 -18.88 0.99 12.08
CA PRO A 113 -19.31 2.15 11.30
C PRO A 113 -18.20 2.52 10.31
N LEU A 114 -18.61 2.82 9.07
CA LEU A 114 -17.68 3.26 8.03
C LEU A 114 -16.86 4.45 8.56
N PRO A 115 -15.53 4.45 8.39
CA PRO A 115 -14.74 5.61 8.74
C PRO A 115 -15.22 6.83 7.92
N PRO A 116 -15.17 8.05 8.48
CA PRO A 116 -15.52 9.24 7.74
C PRO A 116 -14.66 9.35 6.48
N PRO A 117 -15.20 9.88 5.36
CA PRO A 117 -14.44 10.08 4.15
C PRO A 117 -13.19 10.91 4.45
N SER A 118 -12.03 10.44 4.02
CA SER A 118 -10.79 11.18 4.17
C SER A 118 -10.91 12.52 3.43
N PRO A 119 -10.42 13.63 4.02
CA PRO A 119 -10.39 14.90 3.31
C PRO A 119 -9.60 14.75 2.00
N PRO A 120 -10.02 15.43 0.91
CA PRO A 120 -9.29 15.40 -0.35
C PRO A 120 -7.85 15.85 -0.11
N SER A 121 -6.90 15.09 -0.64
CA SER A 121 -5.48 15.45 -0.57
C SER A 121 -5.29 16.85 -1.15
N PRO A 122 -4.44 17.69 -0.54
CA PRO A 122 -4.13 18.98 -1.11
C PRO A 122 -3.56 18.78 -2.53
N PRO A 123 -3.90 19.65 -3.50
CA PRO A 123 -3.30 19.60 -4.82
C PRO A 123 -1.77 19.72 -4.70
N PRO A 124 -1.00 19.06 -5.58
CA PRO A 124 0.45 19.21 -5.57
C PRO A 124 0.82 20.69 -5.69
N PRO A 125 1.91 21.12 -5.02
CA PRO A 125 2.34 22.51 -5.10
C PRO A 125 2.62 22.85 -6.57
N THR A 126 1.97 23.90 -7.06
CA THR A 126 2.26 24.45 -8.39
C THR A 126 3.72 24.89 -8.40
N PRO A 127 4.56 24.36 -9.31
CA PRO A 127 5.97 24.72 -9.34
C PRO A 127 6.14 26.21 -9.61
N SER A 128 7.04 26.84 -8.88
CA SER A 128 7.31 28.27 -9.04
C SER A 128 7.89 28.55 -10.43
N PHE A 129 7.79 29.81 -10.88
CA PHE A 129 8.37 30.20 -12.17
C PHE A 129 9.89 29.90 -12.21
N ASP A 130 10.60 30.15 -11.11
CA ASP A 130 12.02 29.86 -10.96
C ASP A 130 12.33 28.38 -11.16
N GLU A 131 11.51 27.48 -10.60
CA GLU A 131 11.69 26.03 -10.76
C GLU A 131 11.47 25.58 -12.21
N LYS A 132 10.51 26.17 -12.92
CA LYS A 132 10.29 25.87 -14.34
C LYS A 132 11.50 26.29 -15.18
N CYS A 133 12.02 27.48 -14.90
CA CYS A 133 13.20 28.03 -15.55
C CYS A 133 14.43 27.14 -15.37
N VAL A 134 14.71 26.76 -14.12
CA VAL A 134 15.87 25.92 -13.78
C VAL A 134 15.75 24.52 -14.38
N LYS A 135 14.54 23.94 -14.43
CA LYS A 135 14.32 22.63 -15.08
C LYS A 135 14.62 22.64 -16.57
N GLN A 136 14.49 23.78 -17.24
CA GLN A 136 14.87 23.94 -18.64
C GLN A 136 16.39 24.13 -18.82
N GLY A 137 17.14 24.29 -17.72
CA GLY A 137 18.56 24.62 -17.72
C GLY A 137 18.82 26.08 -18.03
N ASP A 138 17.84 26.95 -17.78
CA ASP A 138 17.91 28.39 -18.02
C ASP A 138 18.01 29.14 -16.68
N LYS A 139 18.42 30.41 -16.72
CA LYS A 139 18.66 31.22 -15.52
C LYS A 139 17.47 32.13 -15.25
N PRO A 140 16.81 32.01 -14.08
CA PRO A 140 15.72 32.92 -13.72
C PRO A 140 16.27 34.28 -13.26
N TYR A 141 15.58 35.35 -13.66
CA TYR A 141 15.82 36.71 -13.20
C TYR A 141 14.49 37.34 -12.83
N ASN A 142 14.44 38.11 -11.75
CA ASN A 142 13.23 38.82 -11.37
C ASN A 142 13.51 40.25 -10.91
N THR A 143 12.48 41.07 -11.04
CA THR A 143 12.46 42.42 -10.49
C THR A 143 11.03 42.87 -10.23
N THR A 144 10.88 43.96 -9.50
CA THR A 144 9.59 44.62 -9.29
C THR A 144 9.68 46.05 -9.79
N ARG A 145 8.80 46.44 -10.72
CA ARG A 145 8.80 47.78 -11.34
C ARG A 145 7.50 48.54 -11.05
N PRO A 146 7.59 49.86 -10.81
CA PRO A 146 6.43 50.73 -10.62
C PRO A 146 5.79 51.07 -11.98
N THR A 147 5.28 50.07 -12.68
CA THR A 147 4.57 50.23 -13.95
C THR A 147 3.20 49.55 -13.91
N ARG A 148 2.30 49.96 -14.80
CA ARG A 148 1.04 49.25 -15.05
C ARG A 148 1.14 48.28 -16.22
N ASP A 149 2.13 48.49 -17.09
CA ASP A 149 2.27 47.82 -18.37
C ASP A 149 3.27 46.66 -18.28
N CYS A 150 2.86 45.50 -18.77
CA CYS A 150 3.73 44.33 -18.84
C CYS A 150 4.73 44.42 -20.00
N ALA A 151 4.52 45.28 -20.99
CA ALA A 151 5.50 45.50 -22.07
C ALA A 151 6.85 45.99 -21.53
N GLU A 152 6.84 46.79 -20.46
CA GLU A 152 8.07 47.22 -19.79
C GLU A 152 8.82 46.05 -19.12
N CYS A 153 8.10 45.01 -18.67
CA CYS A 153 8.73 43.78 -18.18
C CYS A 153 9.42 43.05 -19.32
N THR A 154 8.76 42.91 -20.47
CA THR A 154 9.31 42.27 -21.66
C THR A 154 10.60 42.94 -22.14
N ASP A 155 10.59 44.27 -22.25
CA ASP A 155 11.77 45.02 -22.68
C ASP A 155 12.91 44.92 -21.67
N TRP A 156 12.59 44.99 -20.37
CA TRP A 156 13.56 44.77 -19.31
C TRP A 156 14.15 43.36 -19.35
N CYS A 157 13.32 42.32 -19.50
CA CYS A 157 13.77 40.93 -19.59
C CYS A 157 14.74 40.74 -20.77
N LYS A 158 14.40 41.26 -21.96
CA LYS A 158 15.27 41.23 -23.14
C LYS A 158 16.61 41.91 -22.88
N GLU A 159 16.59 43.08 -22.26
CA GLU A 159 17.81 43.83 -21.92
C GLU A 159 18.68 43.06 -20.92
N GLN A 160 18.09 42.49 -19.87
CA GLN A 160 18.83 41.72 -18.87
C GLN A 160 19.45 40.46 -19.44
N CYS A 161 18.69 39.68 -20.22
CA CYS A 161 19.22 38.48 -20.86
C CYS A 161 20.36 38.84 -21.84
N SER A 162 20.17 39.90 -22.64
CA SER A 162 21.19 40.36 -23.59
C SER A 162 22.47 40.82 -22.88
N LYS A 163 22.34 41.55 -21.77
CA LYS A 163 23.48 41.99 -20.93
C LYS A 163 24.27 40.82 -20.34
N LYS A 164 23.66 39.65 -20.20
CA LYS A 164 24.31 38.41 -19.72
C LYS A 164 24.82 37.52 -20.85
N GLY A 165 24.75 37.96 -22.09
CA GLY A 165 25.16 37.16 -23.25
C GLY A 165 24.20 36.01 -23.55
N GLY A 166 22.93 36.19 -23.24
CA GLY A 166 21.85 35.25 -23.50
C GLY A 166 20.67 35.89 -24.23
N TYR A 167 19.61 35.11 -24.39
CA TYR A 167 18.32 35.56 -24.92
C TYR A 167 17.20 35.14 -24.00
N MET A 168 16.09 35.87 -24.08
CA MET A 168 14.89 35.60 -23.29
C MET A 168 14.13 34.43 -23.89
N VAL A 169 13.87 33.41 -23.07
CA VAL A 169 13.13 32.18 -23.43
C VAL A 169 11.67 32.30 -23.04
N ASP A 170 11.42 32.81 -21.84
CA ASP A 170 10.08 32.96 -21.27
C ASP A 170 10.02 34.18 -20.37
N GLU A 171 8.82 34.73 -20.21
CA GLU A 171 8.55 35.89 -19.37
C GLU A 171 7.21 35.74 -18.65
N THR A 172 7.15 36.21 -17.42
CA THR A 172 5.92 36.30 -16.65
C THR A 172 5.82 37.67 -16.01
N CYS A 173 4.67 38.31 -16.18
CA CYS A 173 4.34 39.57 -15.54
C CYS A 173 3.17 39.36 -14.58
N ALA A 174 3.41 39.53 -13.28
CA ALA A 174 2.42 39.34 -12.23
C ALA A 174 2.17 40.63 -11.44
N LYS A 175 0.97 40.79 -10.87
CA LYS A 175 0.71 41.82 -9.84
C LYS A 175 1.09 41.27 -8.47
N PRO A 176 2.10 41.82 -7.78
CA PRO A 176 2.34 41.50 -6.38
C PRO A 176 1.27 42.16 -5.51
N GLY A 177 0.37 41.35 -4.95
CA GLY A 177 -0.75 41.82 -4.12
C GLY A 177 -1.81 42.62 -4.90
N GLU A 178 -2.44 43.59 -4.24
CA GLU A 178 -3.51 44.43 -4.81
C GLU A 178 -2.99 45.75 -5.44
N SER A 179 -1.68 45.85 -5.68
CA SER A 179 -1.09 47.08 -6.25
C SER A 179 -1.37 47.19 -7.74
N ASP A 180 -2.04 48.27 -8.16
CA ASP A 180 -2.32 48.52 -9.59
C ASP A 180 -1.16 49.15 -10.37
N TRP A 181 -0.12 49.60 -9.69
CA TRP A 181 1.04 50.29 -10.28
C TRP A 181 2.34 49.53 -10.10
N LEU A 182 2.29 48.33 -9.52
CA LEU A 182 3.47 47.51 -9.28
C LEU A 182 3.35 46.21 -10.08
N ARG A 183 4.38 45.87 -10.84
CA ARG A 183 4.49 44.58 -11.55
C ARG A 183 5.74 43.86 -11.13
N ARG A 184 5.60 42.57 -10.86
CA ARG A 184 6.72 41.65 -10.74
C ARG A 184 6.98 41.08 -12.13
N CYS A 185 8.18 41.31 -12.62
CA CYS A 185 8.67 40.75 -13.87
C CYS A 185 9.58 39.58 -13.50
N ASP A 186 9.25 38.37 -13.97
CA ASP A 186 10.09 37.20 -13.85
C ASP A 186 10.46 36.76 -15.29
N CYS A 187 11.74 36.51 -15.56
CA CYS A 187 12.29 36.19 -16.88
C CYS A 187 13.14 34.92 -16.83
N CYS A 188 13.11 34.15 -17.91
CA CYS A 188 14.05 33.06 -18.14
C CYS A 188 15.05 33.43 -19.23
N CYS A 189 16.33 33.45 -18.88
CA CYS A 189 17.40 33.70 -19.84
C CYS A 189 18.17 32.42 -20.13
N SER A 190 18.29 32.06 -21.41
CA SER A 190 19.21 31.01 -21.87
C SER A 190 20.50 31.63 -22.36
N ASP A 191 21.63 30.97 -22.11
CA ASP A 191 22.93 31.38 -22.63
C ASP A 191 22.97 31.16 -24.16
N ASN A 192 23.64 32.05 -24.90
CA ASN A 192 23.80 31.95 -26.36
C ASN A 192 24.66 30.75 -26.83
N SER A 193 25.34 30.09 -25.89
CA SER A 193 26.10 28.85 -26.15
C SER A 193 25.19 27.63 -26.36
N LYS A 194 23.93 27.72 -25.94
CA LYS A 194 22.93 26.68 -26.10
C LYS A 194 22.13 26.95 -27.37
N PRO A 195 21.96 25.97 -28.28
CA PRO A 195 21.07 26.12 -29.41
C PRO A 195 19.67 26.55 -28.92
N PRO A 196 18.95 27.41 -29.66
CA PRO A 196 17.57 27.73 -29.32
C PRO A 196 16.79 26.45 -29.08
N PRO A 197 15.99 26.36 -27.99
CA PRO A 197 15.17 25.19 -27.75
C PRO A 197 14.35 24.96 -29.02
N SER A 198 14.48 23.76 -29.61
CA SER A 198 13.67 23.40 -30.77
C SER A 198 12.20 23.65 -30.40
N PRO A 199 11.40 24.30 -31.27
CA PRO A 199 10.00 24.55 -30.98
C PRO A 199 9.38 23.23 -30.55
N GLY A 200 8.94 23.17 -29.30
CA GLY A 200 8.49 21.94 -28.68
C GLY A 200 7.43 21.32 -29.58
N CYS A 201 7.67 20.08 -30.02
CA CYS A 201 6.62 19.30 -30.66
C CYS A 201 5.39 19.37 -29.74
N PRO A 202 4.22 19.81 -30.20
CA PRO A 202 3.04 19.85 -29.37
C PRO A 202 2.81 18.45 -28.81
N THR A 203 2.67 18.36 -27.49
CA THR A 203 2.45 17.12 -26.70
C THR A 203 1.15 16.38 -27.07
N LEU A 204 0.45 16.79 -28.13
CA LEU A 204 -0.60 16.03 -28.78
C LEU A 204 0.06 15.11 -29.81
N GLY A 205 0.33 13.89 -29.37
CA GLY A 205 1.13 12.86 -30.03
C GLY A 205 1.14 12.93 -31.57
N CYS A 206 2.33 13.14 -32.12
CA CYS A 206 2.59 12.82 -33.52
C CYS A 206 2.33 11.31 -33.71
N PRO A 207 1.35 10.91 -34.52
CA PRO A 207 1.20 9.50 -34.86
C PRO A 207 2.46 9.07 -35.61
N SER A 208 3.03 7.93 -35.20
CA SER A 208 4.22 7.31 -35.79
C SER A 208 4.05 6.97 -37.28
N GLU A 209 2.81 7.08 -37.77
CA GLU A 209 2.38 6.76 -39.13
C GLU A 209 1.43 7.86 -39.59
N ALA A 210 1.81 8.58 -40.64
CA ALA A 210 0.91 9.46 -41.35
C ALA A 210 0.61 8.81 -42.69
N ILE A 211 -0.67 8.51 -42.93
CA ILE A 211 -1.15 7.99 -44.21
C ILE A 211 -1.67 9.18 -44.98
N TRP A 212 -1.01 9.48 -46.10
CA TRP A 212 -1.42 10.57 -46.96
C TRP A 212 -2.15 9.99 -48.17
N THR A 213 -3.45 10.26 -48.27
CA THR A 213 -4.30 9.83 -49.38
C THR A 213 -4.57 10.98 -50.32
N ILE A 214 -4.06 10.86 -51.54
CA ILE A 214 -4.39 11.73 -52.67
C ILE A 214 -5.48 11.01 -53.51
N PRO A 215 -6.60 11.66 -53.85
CA PRO A 215 -7.67 11.03 -54.62
C PRO A 215 -7.16 10.52 -55.97
N GLY A 216 -7.42 9.23 -56.27
CA GLY A 216 -7.02 8.58 -57.52
C GLY A 216 -5.66 7.87 -57.49
N VAL A 217 -4.95 7.87 -56.36
CA VAL A 217 -3.67 7.17 -56.19
C VAL A 217 -3.74 6.23 -54.99
N LYS A 218 -3.07 5.07 -55.06
CA LYS A 218 -3.00 4.14 -53.92
C LYS A 218 -2.28 4.82 -52.73
N PRO A 219 -2.75 4.63 -51.48
CA PRO A 219 -2.14 5.27 -50.31
C PRO A 219 -0.67 4.86 -50.16
N CYS A 220 0.21 5.83 -49.93
CA CYS A 220 1.61 5.58 -49.58
C CYS A 220 1.78 5.70 -48.06
N SER A 221 2.29 4.63 -47.44
CA SER A 221 2.68 4.66 -46.02
C SER A 221 4.15 5.03 -45.91
N TYR A 222 4.46 6.06 -45.13
CA TYR A 222 5.83 6.43 -44.79
C TYR A 222 6.02 6.34 -43.28
N ARG A 223 7.11 5.70 -42.89
CA ARG A 223 7.54 5.58 -41.49
C ARG A 223 8.72 6.51 -41.28
N LEU A 224 8.56 7.50 -40.41
CA LEU A 224 9.68 8.36 -40.02
C LEU A 224 10.64 7.55 -39.15
N VAL A 225 11.78 7.16 -39.70
CA VAL A 225 12.84 6.50 -38.94
C VAL A 225 13.63 7.59 -38.24
N SER A 226 13.48 7.69 -36.92
CA SER A 226 14.29 8.60 -36.10
C SER A 226 15.76 8.19 -36.21
N SER A 227 16.57 9.01 -36.88
CA SER A 227 18.03 8.84 -36.87
C SER A 227 18.57 9.23 -35.49
N SER A 228 18.73 8.24 -34.61
CA SER A 228 19.50 8.38 -33.37
C SER A 228 20.99 8.47 -33.75
N SER A 229 21.50 9.68 -33.94
CA SER A 229 22.94 9.93 -34.06
C SER A 229 23.61 9.67 -32.71
N SER A 230 24.06 8.44 -32.50
CA SER A 230 25.00 8.10 -31.43
C SER A 230 26.38 8.64 -31.80
N SER A 231 26.77 9.79 -31.25
CA SER A 231 28.16 10.22 -31.22
C SER A 231 28.73 9.98 -29.83
N SER A 232 29.21 8.76 -29.59
CA SER A 232 30.10 8.44 -28.47
C SER A 232 31.52 8.84 -28.86
N ILE A 233 32.00 9.99 -28.36
CA ILE A 233 33.43 10.31 -28.31
C ILE A 233 33.93 9.81 -26.95
N SER A 234 34.76 8.76 -26.98
CA SER A 234 35.59 8.37 -25.85
C SER A 234 36.84 9.25 -25.82
N MET A 235 37.17 9.76 -24.63
CA MET A 235 38.54 10.02 -24.19
C MET A 235 38.75 9.26 -22.89
#